data_AF-A0AAW5VKH9-F1
#
_entry.id   AF-A0AAW5VKH9-F1
#
_cell.length_a   1.000
_cell.length_b   1.000
_cell.length_c   1.000
_cell.angle_alpha   90.00
_cell.angle_beta   90.00
_cell.angle_gamma   90.00
#
_symmetry.space_group_name_H-M   'P 1'
#
loop_
_entity.id
_entity.type
_entity.pdbx_description
1 polymer ?
#
loop_
_entity_poly.entity_id
_entity_poly.type
_entity_poly.pdbx_seq_one_letter_code
_entity_poly.pdbx_strand_id
1 'polypeptide(L)'
;MSESGGNASQGSSITFESFFGSAPKDTVSVQVIVSNPSYATVSPTSFVWTPNDWEVSKNITVTAVNDTLLNGTRDFLIRLLPTSADSNLRLQERLISMQIQDNDKRLFVNSTLTKGNLGGIVGADAMCSMDPKCPAGSLCKAMLVTDSGVRIASLTANAGDGQVDWVLKPYASYYQSNNITLIGTTNGVSLLTFPLLAGIDPGSVTTWTGMGTSWDAQPDHCSNWGNSVSGNGVVGNSSSTSGALLNNLNVACTSDLKFYCAEQ
;
A
#
# COMPACT_ATOMS: atom_id res chain seq x y z
N MET A 1 7.84 -28.88 -13.13
CA MET A 1 7.58 -27.52 -12.62
C MET A 1 8.20 -27.39 -11.24
N SER A 2 9.29 -26.62 -11.14
CA SER A 2 9.73 -26.07 -9.84
C SER A 2 9.06 -24.72 -9.72
N GLU A 3 8.18 -24.53 -8.75
CA GLU A 3 7.58 -23.23 -8.51
C GLU A 3 7.74 -22.91 -7.03
N SER A 4 8.52 -21.87 -6.74
CA SER A 4 8.47 -21.20 -5.45
C SER A 4 7.16 -20.43 -5.41
N GLY A 5 6.45 -20.48 -4.28
CA GLY A 5 5.27 -19.64 -4.04
C GLY A 5 5.54 -18.15 -4.24
N GLY A 6 4.47 -17.35 -4.33
CA GLY A 6 4.51 -15.90 -4.53
C GLY A 6 3.65 -15.13 -3.53
N ASN A 7 4.10 -13.93 -3.16
CA ASN A 7 3.36 -13.01 -2.28
C ASN A 7 2.72 -11.91 -3.13
N ALA A 8 1.39 -11.84 -3.16
CA ALA A 8 0.65 -10.74 -3.78
C ALA A 8 0.13 -9.80 -2.69
N SER A 9 0.18 -8.49 -2.92
CA SER A 9 -0.63 -7.54 -2.12
C SER A 9 -2.06 -7.50 -2.68
N GLN A 10 -3.05 -7.17 -1.86
CA GLN A 10 -4.41 -7.00 -2.35
C GLN A 10 -4.46 -6.02 -3.55
N GLY A 11 -5.18 -6.36 -4.62
CA GLY A 11 -5.25 -5.55 -5.84
C GLY A 11 -4.05 -5.67 -6.79
N SER A 12 -3.01 -6.43 -6.45
CA SER A 12 -1.87 -6.71 -7.33
C SER A 12 -2.02 -8.04 -8.09
N SER A 13 -1.22 -8.21 -9.15
CA SER A 13 -1.18 -9.45 -9.93
C SER A 13 0.23 -10.06 -9.95
N ILE A 14 0.29 -11.39 -9.96
CA ILE A 14 1.52 -12.17 -10.15
C ILE A 14 1.33 -13.06 -11.38
N THR A 15 2.38 -13.18 -12.19
CA THR A 15 2.38 -14.05 -13.37
C THR A 15 3.34 -15.23 -13.15
N PHE A 16 2.85 -16.43 -13.41
CA PHE A 16 3.62 -17.67 -13.43
C PHE A 16 3.79 -18.15 -14.86
N GLU A 17 5.00 -18.61 -15.19
CA GLU A 17 5.26 -19.29 -16.45
C GLU A 17 5.21 -20.80 -16.24
N SER A 18 4.37 -21.48 -17.02
CA SER A 18 4.29 -22.94 -17.01
C SER A 18 4.74 -23.50 -18.36
N PHE A 19 5.50 -24.59 -18.35
CA PHE A 19 6.00 -25.28 -19.53
C PHE A 19 6.10 -26.79 -19.30
N PHE A 20 6.03 -27.56 -20.39
CA PHE A 20 6.26 -29.02 -20.36
C PHE A 20 7.74 -29.34 -20.55
N GLY A 21 8.23 -30.38 -19.86
CA GLY A 21 9.62 -30.85 -19.99
C GLY A 21 9.86 -31.79 -21.18
N SER A 22 8.80 -32.30 -21.80
CA SER A 22 8.84 -33.20 -22.96
C SER A 22 7.52 -33.15 -23.73
N ALA A 23 7.57 -33.39 -25.04
CA ALA A 23 6.39 -33.51 -25.89
C ALA A 23 5.43 -34.62 -25.40
N PRO A 24 4.16 -34.31 -25.14
CA PRO A 24 3.16 -35.34 -24.85
C PRO A 24 2.73 -36.03 -26.15
N LYS A 25 2.21 -37.26 -26.08
CA LYS A 25 1.64 -37.98 -27.24
C LYS A 25 0.21 -37.59 -27.56
N ASP A 26 -0.50 -37.04 -26.57
CA ASP A 26 -1.84 -36.53 -26.71
C ASP A 26 -1.91 -35.13 -26.07
N THR A 27 -2.99 -34.42 -26.36
CA THR A 27 -3.30 -33.13 -25.80
C THR A 27 -3.38 -33.22 -24.28
N VAL A 28 -2.76 -32.26 -23.59
CA VAL A 28 -2.85 -32.07 -22.15
C VAL A 28 -3.67 -30.82 -21.87
N SER A 29 -4.80 -30.99 -21.20
CA SER A 29 -5.63 -29.90 -20.70
C SER A 29 -5.35 -29.68 -19.22
N VAL A 30 -5.04 -28.45 -18.82
CA VAL A 30 -4.78 -28.08 -17.43
C VAL A 30 -5.83 -27.08 -16.98
N GLN A 31 -6.55 -27.42 -15.91
CA GLN A 31 -7.40 -26.47 -15.21
C GLN A 31 -6.62 -25.74 -14.13
N VAL A 32 -6.87 -24.44 -13.99
CA VAL A 32 -6.30 -23.56 -12.96
C VAL A 32 -7.41 -23.17 -12.00
N ILE A 33 -7.29 -23.58 -10.74
CA ILE A 33 -8.30 -23.34 -9.71
C ILE A 33 -7.69 -22.58 -8.53
N VAL A 34 -8.36 -21.53 -8.08
CA VAL A 34 -8.06 -20.84 -6.82
C VAL A 34 -8.79 -21.56 -5.69
N SER A 35 -8.10 -21.93 -4.62
CA SER A 35 -8.72 -22.61 -3.48
C SER A 35 -9.79 -21.75 -2.78
N ASN A 36 -9.63 -20.42 -2.84
CA ASN A 36 -10.59 -19.44 -2.33
C ASN A 36 -10.77 -18.27 -3.32
N PRO A 37 -11.83 -18.26 -4.14
CA PRO A 37 -12.10 -17.19 -5.10
C PRO A 37 -12.38 -15.81 -4.46
N SER A 38 -12.72 -15.75 -3.17
CA SER A 38 -12.85 -14.48 -2.46
C SER A 38 -11.50 -13.79 -2.22
N TYR A 39 -10.40 -14.52 -2.37
CA TYR A 39 -9.04 -14.02 -2.16
C TYR A 39 -8.37 -13.67 -3.48
N ALA A 40 -8.52 -14.48 -4.53
CA ALA A 40 -7.90 -14.20 -5.81
C ALA A 40 -8.71 -14.73 -6.99
N THR A 41 -8.44 -14.16 -8.16
CA THR A 41 -8.90 -14.67 -9.46
C THR A 41 -7.70 -15.10 -10.30
N VAL A 42 -7.93 -15.96 -11.30
CA VAL A 42 -6.89 -16.43 -12.22
C VAL A 42 -7.33 -16.26 -13.66
N SER A 43 -6.37 -15.94 -14.53
CA SER A 43 -6.55 -15.88 -15.97
C SER A 43 -5.31 -16.42 -16.71
N PRO A 44 -5.46 -17.38 -17.64
CA PRO A 44 -6.70 -18.09 -17.97
C PRO A 44 -7.06 -19.15 -16.89
N THR A 45 -8.33 -19.57 -16.82
CA THR A 45 -8.80 -20.65 -15.92
C THR A 45 -8.49 -22.05 -16.46
N SER A 46 -8.08 -22.16 -17.72
CA SER A 46 -7.53 -23.37 -18.30
C SER A 46 -6.60 -23.03 -19.46
N PHE A 47 -5.68 -23.96 -19.74
CA PHE A 47 -4.86 -23.92 -20.94
C PHE A 47 -4.58 -25.34 -21.42
N VAL A 48 -4.19 -25.43 -22.69
CA VAL A 48 -4.00 -26.70 -23.39
C VAL A 48 -2.64 -26.69 -24.05
N TRP A 49 -1.89 -27.79 -23.87
CA TRP A 49 -0.74 -28.12 -24.72
C TRP A 49 -1.07 -29.30 -25.62
N THR A 50 -0.65 -29.21 -26.84
CA THR A 50 -0.64 -30.24 -27.87
C THR A 50 0.78 -30.80 -28.03
N PRO A 51 0.95 -31.92 -28.73
CA PRO A 51 2.28 -32.43 -29.07
C PRO A 51 3.17 -31.44 -29.85
N ASN A 52 2.58 -30.41 -30.49
CA ASN A 52 3.30 -29.47 -31.35
C ASN A 52 3.64 -28.12 -30.67
N ASP A 53 3.04 -27.79 -29.53
CA ASP A 53 3.27 -26.52 -28.81
C ASP A 53 3.70 -26.74 -27.35
N TRP A 54 4.09 -27.95 -26.98
CA TRP A 54 4.49 -28.32 -25.61
C TRP A 54 5.62 -27.47 -25.02
N GLU A 55 6.51 -26.98 -25.87
CA GLU A 55 7.65 -26.12 -25.51
C GLU A 55 7.28 -24.64 -25.37
N VAL A 56 6.07 -24.24 -25.80
CA VAL A 56 5.58 -22.87 -25.67
C VAL A 56 5.10 -22.65 -24.25
N SER A 57 5.72 -21.70 -23.55
CA SER A 57 5.31 -21.31 -22.20
C SER A 57 3.91 -20.69 -22.22
N LYS A 58 3.12 -20.99 -21.20
CA LYS A 58 1.80 -20.39 -21.00
C LYS A 58 1.79 -19.63 -19.67
N ASN A 59 1.32 -18.39 -19.73
CA ASN A 59 1.31 -17.48 -18.58
C ASN A 59 -0.01 -17.62 -17.82
N ILE A 60 0.10 -17.74 -16.50
CA ILE A 60 -1.02 -17.73 -15.57
C ILE A 60 -0.90 -16.45 -14.75
N THR A 61 -1.89 -15.57 -14.86
CA THR A 61 -1.97 -14.36 -14.03
C THR A 61 -2.93 -14.61 -12.88
N VAL A 62 -2.42 -14.48 -11.65
CA VAL A 62 -3.21 -14.48 -10.41
C VAL A 62 -3.42 -13.03 -10.00
N THR A 63 -4.66 -12.60 -9.78
CA THR A 63 -4.99 -11.25 -9.30
C THR A 63 -5.63 -11.33 -7.93
N ALA A 64 -5.01 -10.72 -6.93
CA ALA A 64 -5.55 -10.65 -5.57
C ALA A 64 -6.80 -9.76 -5.54
N VAL A 65 -7.89 -10.29 -4.99
CA VAL A 65 -9.12 -9.54 -4.69
C VAL A 65 -8.82 -8.60 -3.53
N ASN A 66 -9.22 -7.34 -3.68
CA ASN A 66 -9.18 -6.35 -2.61
C ASN A 66 -10.46 -6.48 -1.75
N ASP A 67 -10.32 -6.76 -0.46
CA ASP A 67 -11.36 -6.60 0.54
C ASP A 67 -11.06 -5.39 1.44
N THR A 68 -12.01 -5.08 2.32
CA THR A 68 -11.97 -3.89 3.19
C THR A 68 -11.75 -4.27 4.66
N LEU A 69 -11.27 -5.50 4.90
CA LEU A 69 -11.16 -6.05 6.23
C LEU A 69 -9.68 -6.12 6.60
N LEU A 70 -9.32 -5.36 7.63
CA LEU A 70 -8.03 -5.45 8.29
C LEU A 70 -7.90 -6.83 8.96
N ASN A 71 -7.44 -7.83 8.20
CA ASN A 71 -7.42 -9.23 8.61
C ASN A 71 -6.05 -9.89 8.41
N GLY A 72 -5.05 -9.12 8.01
CA GLY A 72 -3.67 -9.57 7.91
C GLY A 72 -3.42 -10.53 6.74
N THR A 73 -2.26 -11.20 6.76
CA THR A 73 -1.85 -12.07 5.65
C THR A 73 -2.71 -13.33 5.59
N ARG A 74 -3.18 -13.68 4.40
CA ARG A 74 -4.04 -14.85 4.15
C ARG A 74 -3.37 -15.80 3.17
N ASP A 75 -3.29 -17.07 3.54
CA ASP A 75 -2.78 -18.13 2.68
C ASP A 75 -3.88 -18.69 1.77
N PHE A 76 -3.52 -18.99 0.53
CA PHE A 76 -4.36 -19.75 -0.40
C PHE A 76 -3.51 -20.56 -1.37
N LEU A 77 -4.15 -21.43 -2.16
CA LEU A 77 -3.48 -22.29 -3.12
C LEU A 77 -4.00 -22.02 -4.53
N ILE A 78 -3.09 -22.01 -5.50
CA ILE A 78 -3.43 -22.28 -6.90
C ILE A 78 -3.23 -23.77 -7.16
N ARG A 79 -4.26 -24.40 -7.70
CA ARG A 79 -4.26 -25.82 -8.07
C ARG A 79 -4.21 -25.94 -9.59
N LEU A 80 -3.19 -26.61 -10.11
CA LEU A 80 -3.15 -27.02 -11.50
C LEU A 80 -3.55 -28.49 -11.60
N LEU A 81 -4.59 -28.76 -12.37
CA LEU A 81 -5.18 -30.10 -12.56
C LEU A 81 -5.01 -30.52 -14.02
N PRO A 82 -3.90 -31.18 -14.37
CA PRO A 82 -3.68 -31.66 -15.72
C PRO A 82 -4.46 -32.95 -16.00
N THR A 83 -5.02 -33.06 -17.20
CA THR A 83 -5.72 -34.23 -17.75
C THR A 83 -5.24 -34.50 -19.18
N SER A 84 -5.06 -35.77 -19.54
CA SER A 84 -4.65 -36.20 -20.88
C SER A 84 -5.00 -37.67 -21.09
N ALA A 85 -5.15 -38.08 -22.34
CA ALA A 85 -5.26 -39.48 -22.72
C ALA A 85 -3.89 -40.16 -22.94
N ASP A 86 -2.77 -39.41 -22.88
CA ASP A 86 -1.43 -40.00 -22.93
C ASP A 86 -1.13 -40.77 -21.64
N SER A 87 -1.24 -42.09 -21.72
CA SER A 87 -0.99 -43.01 -20.60
C SER A 87 0.46 -43.03 -20.10
N ASN A 88 1.40 -42.42 -20.85
CA ASN A 88 2.80 -42.31 -20.41
C ASN A 88 3.02 -41.12 -19.46
N LEU A 89 2.06 -40.19 -19.38
CA LEU A 89 2.16 -39.05 -18.49
C LEU A 89 1.71 -39.41 -17.07
N ARG A 90 2.57 -39.11 -16.10
CA ARG A 90 2.20 -39.15 -14.67
C ARG A 90 1.61 -37.81 -14.28
N LEU A 91 0.33 -37.63 -14.57
CA LEU A 91 -0.40 -36.43 -14.21
C LEU A 91 -0.71 -36.44 -12.71
N GLN A 92 -0.26 -35.41 -12.02
CA GLN A 92 -0.57 -35.16 -10.62
C GLN A 92 -1.02 -33.71 -10.49
N GLU A 93 -1.92 -33.46 -9.54
CA GLU A 93 -2.24 -32.09 -9.19
C GLU A 93 -0.98 -31.38 -8.67
N ARG A 94 -0.91 -30.09 -8.95
CA ARG A 94 0.19 -29.24 -8.53
C ARG A 94 -0.37 -28.08 -7.73
N LEU A 95 0.24 -27.85 -6.58
CA LEU A 95 -0.17 -26.84 -5.63
C LEU A 95 0.90 -25.76 -5.60
N ILE A 96 0.48 -24.51 -5.81
CA ILE A 96 1.32 -23.32 -5.66
C ILE A 96 0.81 -22.60 -4.42
N SER A 97 1.64 -22.51 -3.39
CA SER A 97 1.33 -21.75 -2.19
C SER A 97 1.40 -20.25 -2.47
N MET A 98 0.34 -19.55 -2.11
CA MET A 98 0.20 -18.11 -2.32
C MET A 98 -0.18 -17.41 -1.03
N GLN A 99 0.31 -16.19 -0.86
CA GLN A 99 -0.08 -15.31 0.22
C GLN A 99 -0.66 -14.02 -0.34
N ILE A 100 -1.76 -13.56 0.28
CA ILE A 100 -2.27 -12.21 0.10
C ILE A 100 -1.91 -11.41 1.34
N GLN A 101 -1.04 -10.43 1.16
CA GLN A 101 -0.73 -9.46 2.20
C GLN A 101 -1.84 -8.41 2.24
N ASP A 102 -2.37 -8.21 3.44
CA ASP A 102 -3.29 -7.13 3.71
C ASP A 102 -2.61 -5.77 3.45
N ASN A 103 -3.28 -4.95 2.65
CA ASN A 103 -2.82 -3.61 2.28
C ASN A 103 -3.62 -2.52 3.01
N ASP A 104 -4.53 -2.91 3.89
CA ASP A 104 -5.28 -1.99 4.75
C ASP A 104 -4.36 -1.43 5.84
N LYS A 105 -4.35 -0.10 5.97
CA LYS A 105 -3.49 0.63 6.91
C LYS A 105 -4.26 1.75 7.58
N ARG A 106 -3.85 2.15 8.77
CA ARG A 106 -4.39 3.36 9.42
C ARG A 106 -3.67 4.63 8.99
N LEU A 107 -4.46 5.67 8.74
CA LEU A 107 -4.02 7.05 8.68
C LEU A 107 -4.87 7.85 9.66
N PHE A 108 -4.23 8.53 10.60
CA PHE A 108 -4.93 9.18 11.71
C PHE A 108 -4.25 10.48 12.13
N VAL A 109 -5.01 11.34 12.81
CA VAL A 109 -4.45 12.50 13.51
C VAL A 109 -3.98 12.07 14.90
N ASN A 110 -2.73 12.38 15.26
CA ASN A 110 -2.16 12.07 16.56
C ASN A 110 -2.97 12.71 17.71
N SER A 111 -2.81 12.18 18.91
CA SER A 111 -3.57 12.54 20.10
C SER A 111 -2.98 13.76 20.81
N THR A 112 -1.67 13.98 20.67
CA THR A 112 -0.89 14.98 21.40
C THR A 112 -0.75 16.28 20.61
N LEU A 113 -0.97 17.41 21.28
CA LEU A 113 -0.66 18.73 20.72
C LEU A 113 0.83 19.03 20.89
N THR A 114 1.46 19.56 19.86
CA THR A 114 2.88 19.91 19.87
C THR A 114 3.14 21.13 19.01
N LYS A 115 4.08 21.96 19.46
CA LYS A 115 4.63 23.07 18.69
C LYS A 115 5.42 22.57 17.48
N GLY A 116 5.90 23.49 16.64
CA GLY A 116 6.68 23.16 15.44
C GLY A 116 7.98 22.39 15.71
N ASN A 117 8.49 22.36 16.95
CA ASN A 117 9.60 21.50 17.33
C ASN A 117 9.08 20.13 17.78
N LEU A 118 9.13 19.17 16.87
CA LEU A 118 8.71 17.79 17.08
C LEU A 118 9.90 16.88 17.44
N GLY A 119 11.10 17.44 17.65
CA GLY A 119 12.35 16.68 17.72
C GLY A 119 12.80 16.19 16.34
N GLY A 120 12.45 16.93 15.29
CA GLY A 120 12.62 16.52 13.89
C GLY A 120 11.71 15.34 13.51
N ILE A 121 11.97 14.75 12.35
CA ILE A 121 11.21 13.60 11.84
C ILE A 121 11.27 12.40 12.78
N VAL A 122 12.43 12.12 13.38
CA VAL A 122 12.62 11.00 14.30
C VAL A 122 11.76 11.16 15.57
N GLY A 123 11.71 12.37 16.13
CA GLY A 123 10.85 12.65 17.28
C GLY A 123 9.37 12.55 16.94
N ALA A 124 8.96 13.05 15.77
CA ALA A 124 7.58 12.94 15.30
C ALA A 124 7.16 11.47 15.07
N ASP A 125 8.05 10.63 14.53
CA ASP A 125 7.80 9.19 14.36
C ASP A 125 7.64 8.47 15.70
N ALA A 126 8.48 8.80 16.69
CA ALA A 126 8.37 8.24 18.03
C ALA A 126 7.01 8.58 18.67
N MET A 127 6.51 9.81 18.46
CA MET A 127 5.17 10.19 18.91
C MET A 127 4.07 9.38 18.22
N CYS A 128 4.14 9.16 16.90
CA CYS A 128 3.16 8.32 16.19
C CYS A 128 3.20 6.87 16.65
N SER A 129 4.40 6.31 16.87
CA SER A 129 4.58 4.92 17.31
C SER A 129 4.05 4.68 18.72
N MET A 130 4.07 5.70 19.58
CA MET A 130 3.51 5.63 20.93
C MET A 130 2.04 6.05 21.01
N ASP A 131 1.44 6.54 19.92
CA ASP A 131 0.06 7.01 19.94
C ASP A 131 -0.92 5.84 20.13
N PRO A 132 -1.91 5.92 21.03
CA PRO A 132 -2.90 4.87 21.23
C PRO A 132 -3.71 4.49 19.98
N LYS A 133 -3.77 5.37 18.97
CA LYS A 133 -4.43 5.08 17.69
C LYS A 133 -3.57 4.23 16.75
N CYS A 134 -2.26 4.14 16.99
CA CYS A 134 -1.40 3.20 16.28
C CYS A 134 -1.80 1.76 16.68
N PRO A 135 -2.06 0.85 15.72
CA PRO A 135 -2.44 -0.51 16.06
C PRO A 135 -1.37 -1.22 16.88
N ALA A 136 -1.79 -2.06 17.84
CA ALA A 136 -0.88 -2.83 18.66
C ALA A 136 -0.03 -3.77 17.80
N GLY A 137 1.29 -3.68 17.92
CA GLY A 137 2.25 -4.46 17.12
C GLY A 137 2.62 -3.83 15.78
N SER A 138 1.97 -2.73 15.38
CA SER A 138 2.33 -1.96 14.18
C SER A 138 3.36 -0.88 14.50
N LEU A 139 4.05 -0.42 13.46
CA LEU A 139 4.86 0.79 13.48
C LEU A 139 4.07 1.92 12.83
N CYS A 140 4.05 3.10 13.43
CA CYS A 140 3.42 4.28 12.85
C CYS A 140 4.42 5.43 12.76
N LYS A 141 4.41 6.13 11.63
CA LYS A 141 5.34 7.23 11.32
C LYS A 141 4.58 8.51 10.99
N ALA A 142 5.19 9.66 11.24
CA ALA A 142 4.59 10.96 11.01
C ALA A 142 4.52 11.29 9.51
N MET A 143 3.35 11.65 8.99
CA MET A 143 3.22 12.11 7.61
C MET A 143 3.54 13.60 7.52
N LEU A 144 4.83 13.88 7.53
CA LEU A 144 5.45 15.21 7.46
C LEU A 144 6.53 15.20 6.37
N VAL A 145 6.88 16.35 5.82
CA VAL A 145 8.03 16.48 4.91
C VAL A 145 9.03 17.52 5.40
N THR A 146 10.24 17.49 4.84
CA THR A 146 11.36 18.37 5.18
C THR A 146 12.08 18.79 3.90
N ASP A 147 12.63 20.01 3.84
CA ASP A 147 13.50 20.45 2.74
C ASP A 147 14.92 19.89 2.82
N SER A 148 15.32 19.33 3.96
CA SER A 148 16.64 18.70 4.19
C SER A 148 16.81 17.35 3.51
N GLY A 149 15.77 16.85 2.84
CA GLY A 149 15.74 15.55 2.17
C GLY A 149 15.65 14.35 3.11
N VAL A 150 15.38 14.54 4.40
CA VAL A 150 15.21 13.44 5.37
C VAL A 150 13.88 12.70 5.17
N ARG A 151 12.82 13.43 4.81
CA ARG A 151 11.54 12.85 4.40
C ARG A 151 10.96 13.62 3.21
N ILE A 152 10.78 12.91 2.09
CA ILE A 152 10.27 13.45 0.83
C ILE A 152 9.15 12.55 0.32
N ALA A 153 7.98 13.13 0.04
CA ALA A 153 6.87 12.43 -0.61
C ALA A 153 6.95 12.51 -2.14
N SER A 154 7.39 13.66 -2.65
CA SER A 154 7.55 13.93 -4.08
C SER A 154 8.47 15.14 -4.28
N LEU A 155 9.36 15.10 -5.26
CA LEU A 155 10.14 16.27 -5.69
C LEU A 155 9.33 17.16 -6.64
N THR A 156 8.57 16.52 -7.54
CA THR A 156 7.67 17.16 -8.49
C THR A 156 6.23 16.97 -8.04
N ALA A 157 5.39 17.99 -8.14
CA ALA A 157 3.98 17.92 -7.74
C ALA A 157 3.26 16.68 -8.33
N ASN A 158 2.65 15.87 -7.46
CA ASN A 158 1.90 14.63 -7.75
C ASN A 158 2.66 13.50 -8.48
N ALA A 159 3.98 13.59 -8.65
CA ALA A 159 4.74 12.59 -9.40
C ALA A 159 5.15 11.37 -8.56
N GLY A 160 5.31 11.54 -7.25
CA GLY A 160 5.90 10.54 -6.35
C GLY A 160 7.38 10.25 -6.62
N ASP A 161 8.07 11.16 -7.30
CA ASP A 161 9.48 11.04 -7.66
C ASP A 161 10.41 11.43 -6.51
N GLY A 162 11.56 10.75 -6.41
CA GLY A 162 12.58 11.09 -5.41
C GLY A 162 12.15 10.88 -3.96
N GLN A 163 11.23 9.95 -3.69
CA GLN A 163 10.79 9.62 -2.34
C GLN A 163 11.96 9.21 -1.44
N VAL A 164 12.01 9.81 -0.25
CA VAL A 164 12.96 9.46 0.80
C VAL A 164 12.16 9.24 2.07
N ASP A 165 12.29 8.04 2.64
CA ASP A 165 11.63 7.64 3.89
C ASP A 165 10.12 7.99 3.94
N TRP A 166 9.44 7.86 2.80
CA TRP A 166 8.03 8.20 2.67
C TRP A 166 7.15 7.20 3.43
N VAL A 167 6.10 7.71 4.06
CA VAL A 167 5.34 6.96 5.06
C VAL A 167 4.17 6.18 4.50
N LEU A 168 3.65 6.56 3.33
CA LEU A 168 2.59 5.79 2.69
C LEU A 168 3.19 4.67 1.83
N LYS A 169 2.47 3.56 1.67
CA LYS A 169 2.87 2.41 0.86
C LYS A 169 2.12 2.40 -0.47
N PRO A 170 2.69 1.84 -1.55
CA PRO A 170 2.01 1.79 -2.83
C PRO A 170 0.83 0.81 -2.77
N TYR A 171 -0.26 1.16 -3.47
CA TYR A 171 -1.48 0.34 -3.55
C TYR A 171 -2.09 -0.04 -2.19
N ALA A 172 -1.84 0.75 -1.14
CA ALA A 172 -2.40 0.55 0.19
C ALA A 172 -3.68 1.37 0.39
N SER A 173 -4.66 0.75 1.05
CA SER A 173 -5.94 1.37 1.43
C SER A 173 -5.82 1.95 2.82
N TYR A 174 -6.04 3.26 2.96
CA TYR A 174 -5.91 3.94 4.24
C TYR A 174 -7.28 4.21 4.87
N TYR A 175 -7.45 3.76 6.11
CA TYR A 175 -8.66 3.94 6.91
C TYR A 175 -8.42 4.92 8.05
N GLN A 176 -9.49 5.63 8.44
CA GLN A 176 -9.48 6.42 9.68
C GLN A 176 -9.27 5.53 10.91
N SER A 177 -8.99 6.14 12.07
CA SER A 177 -8.78 5.40 13.33
C SER A 177 -9.97 4.56 13.81
N ASN A 178 -11.14 4.67 13.17
CA ASN A 178 -12.31 3.83 13.44
C ASN A 178 -12.28 2.46 12.73
N ASN A 179 -11.31 2.20 11.83
CA ASN A 179 -11.19 0.99 10.99
C ASN A 179 -12.36 0.70 10.05
N ILE A 180 -13.18 1.71 9.76
CA ILE A 180 -14.40 1.54 8.94
C ILE A 180 -14.38 2.53 7.78
N THR A 181 -14.04 3.78 8.05
CA THR A 181 -14.10 4.84 7.04
C THR A 181 -12.84 4.85 6.19
N LEU A 182 -12.99 4.46 4.92
CA LEU A 182 -11.94 4.53 3.91
C LEU A 182 -11.66 6.00 3.54
N ILE A 183 -10.40 6.41 3.67
CA ILE A 183 -9.89 7.72 3.23
C ILE A 183 -9.61 7.66 1.73
N GLY A 184 -8.91 6.62 1.29
CA GLY A 184 -8.62 6.35 -0.11
C GLY A 184 -7.54 5.28 -0.27
N THR A 185 -7.28 4.91 -1.52
CA THR A 185 -6.22 3.97 -1.89
C THR A 185 -5.12 4.72 -2.62
N THR A 186 -3.88 4.45 -2.23
CA THR A 186 -2.70 5.05 -2.87
C THR A 186 -2.45 4.43 -4.25
N ASN A 187 -1.82 5.20 -5.13
CA ASN A 187 -1.37 4.72 -6.43
C ASN A 187 -0.05 3.93 -6.33
N GLY A 188 0.53 3.53 -7.48
CA GLY A 188 1.80 2.80 -7.53
C GLY A 188 3.03 3.58 -7.08
N VAL A 189 2.90 4.90 -6.88
CA VAL A 189 3.96 5.76 -6.31
C VAL A 189 3.62 6.18 -4.88
N SER A 190 2.76 5.45 -4.18
CA SER A 190 2.46 5.65 -2.76
C SER A 190 1.84 7.01 -2.41
N LEU A 191 1.10 7.62 -3.34
CA LEU A 191 0.38 8.88 -3.09
C LEU A 191 -1.14 8.66 -3.16
N LEU A 192 -1.89 9.33 -2.30
CA LEU A 192 -3.35 9.40 -2.43
C LEU A 192 -3.72 10.41 -3.52
N THR A 193 -4.74 10.09 -4.30
CA THR A 193 -5.24 10.98 -5.36
C THR A 193 -6.46 11.75 -4.86
N PHE A 194 -6.45 13.07 -5.03
CA PHE A 194 -7.59 13.93 -4.68
C PHE A 194 -8.67 13.93 -5.78
N PRO A 195 -9.97 14.05 -5.43
CA PRO A 195 -10.50 14.13 -4.08
C PRO A 195 -10.52 12.76 -3.37
N LEU A 196 -10.33 12.80 -2.05
CA LEU A 196 -10.44 11.62 -1.18
C LEU A 196 -11.90 11.26 -0.93
N LEU A 197 -12.13 10.01 -0.53
CA LEU A 197 -13.46 9.53 -0.14
C LEU A 197 -13.90 10.09 1.21
N ALA A 198 -12.94 10.32 2.12
CA ALA A 198 -13.13 10.97 3.40
C ALA A 198 -11.85 11.72 3.81
N GLY A 199 -11.95 12.70 4.71
CA GLY A 199 -10.78 13.26 5.39
C GLY A 199 -10.15 12.24 6.35
N ILE A 200 -8.98 12.55 6.90
CA ILE A 200 -8.29 11.69 7.89
C ILE A 200 -9.01 11.66 9.24
N ASP A 201 -9.66 12.76 9.62
CA ASP A 201 -10.44 12.85 10.85
C ASP A 201 -11.64 13.79 10.65
N PRO A 202 -12.87 13.39 11.06
CA PRO A 202 -14.07 14.16 10.82
C PRO A 202 -14.12 15.50 11.59
N GLY A 203 -13.31 15.68 12.64
CA GLY A 203 -13.36 16.81 13.56
C GLY A 203 -12.72 18.12 13.09
N SER A 204 -12.41 18.30 11.79
CA SER A 204 -11.75 19.49 11.22
C SER A 204 -10.59 20.02 12.07
N VAL A 205 -9.56 19.19 12.24
CA VAL A 205 -8.37 19.51 13.04
C VAL A 205 -7.31 20.14 12.15
N THR A 206 -6.73 21.26 12.61
CA THR A 206 -5.54 21.85 11.95
C THR A 206 -4.30 21.04 12.31
N THR A 207 -3.54 20.61 11.29
CA THR A 207 -2.47 19.63 11.45
C THR A 207 -1.19 20.02 10.72
N TRP A 208 -0.02 19.83 11.34
CA TRP A 208 1.27 20.05 10.69
C TRP A 208 1.48 19.05 9.54
N THR A 209 2.03 19.54 8.43
CA THR A 209 2.32 18.74 7.23
C THR A 209 3.66 19.10 6.58
N GLY A 210 3.93 20.40 6.39
CA GLY A 210 5.06 20.89 5.59
C GLY A 210 4.94 20.63 4.09
N MET A 211 3.79 20.15 3.62
CA MET A 211 3.56 19.70 2.25
C MET A 211 2.82 20.76 1.42
N GLY A 212 2.95 20.73 0.11
CA GLY A 212 2.09 21.42 -0.84
C GLY A 212 0.73 20.72 -0.95
N THR A 213 -0.19 21.31 -1.73
CA THR A 213 -1.47 20.65 -2.05
C THR A 213 -1.31 19.43 -2.96
N SER A 214 -0.09 19.19 -3.47
CA SER A 214 0.26 18.17 -4.45
C SER A 214 1.46 17.32 -4.03
N TRP A 215 1.61 17.06 -2.73
CA TRP A 215 2.64 16.19 -2.12
C TRP A 215 4.10 16.67 -2.24
N ASP A 216 4.36 17.78 -2.91
CA ASP A 216 5.67 18.42 -2.95
C ASP A 216 6.03 19.04 -1.58
N ALA A 217 7.32 19.13 -1.24
CA ALA A 217 7.74 19.78 -0.01
C ALA A 217 7.64 21.31 -0.10
N GLN A 218 7.24 21.95 1.00
CA GLN A 218 7.16 23.41 1.12
C GLN A 218 8.22 23.93 2.09
N PRO A 219 8.73 25.16 1.91
CA PRO A 219 9.80 25.71 2.75
C PRO A 219 9.37 25.99 4.21
N ASP A 220 8.06 26.17 4.43
CA ASP A 220 7.51 26.41 5.77
C ASP A 220 7.27 25.09 6.51
N HIS A 221 8.28 24.65 7.27
CA HIS A 221 8.22 23.42 8.08
C HIS A 221 8.98 23.56 9.41
N CYS A 222 8.93 24.76 10.02
CA CYS A 222 9.51 25.00 11.35
C CYS A 222 10.97 24.52 11.50
N SER A 223 11.81 24.86 10.51
CA SER A 223 13.22 24.44 10.44
C SER A 223 13.38 22.92 10.58
N ASN A 224 12.75 22.16 9.67
CA ASN A 224 12.72 20.70 9.67
C ASN A 224 12.18 20.11 10.98
N TRP A 225 11.09 20.71 11.47
CA TRP A 225 10.39 20.35 12.70
C TRP A 225 11.28 20.41 13.95
N GLY A 226 12.25 21.34 13.96
CA GLY A 226 13.20 21.57 15.05
C GLY A 226 13.02 22.90 15.77
N ASN A 227 12.08 23.76 15.34
CA ASN A 227 11.89 25.11 15.86
C ASN A 227 10.47 25.33 16.40
N SER A 228 10.35 25.92 17.59
CA SER A 228 9.08 26.27 18.25
C SER A 228 8.98 27.75 18.66
N VAL A 229 9.86 28.60 18.13
CA VAL A 229 10.04 30.00 18.55
C VAL A 229 9.67 30.99 17.44
N SER A 230 10.10 30.73 16.21
CA SER A 230 9.94 31.67 15.08
C SER A 230 9.67 30.94 13.77
N GLY A 231 9.17 31.69 12.78
CA GLY A 231 8.82 31.16 11.47
C GLY A 231 7.47 30.47 11.46
N ASN A 232 7.14 29.89 10.30
CA ASN A 232 5.87 29.22 10.07
C ASN A 232 6.07 27.76 9.66
N GLY A 233 5.02 26.98 9.84
CA GLY A 233 4.85 25.66 9.26
C GLY A 233 3.59 25.62 8.42
N VAL A 234 3.62 24.87 7.32
CA VAL A 234 2.42 24.54 6.56
C VAL A 234 1.56 23.58 7.37
N VAL A 235 0.26 23.84 7.35
CA VAL A 235 -0.76 22.99 7.97
C VAL A 235 -1.88 22.62 7.02
N GLY A 236 -2.43 21.44 7.24
CA GLY A 236 -3.63 20.94 6.57
C GLY A 236 -4.86 20.91 7.48
N ASN A 237 -6.02 20.63 6.89
CA ASN A 237 -7.27 20.40 7.60
C ASN A 237 -7.70 18.93 7.50
N SER A 238 -7.75 18.24 8.65
CA SER A 238 -7.99 16.79 8.72
C SER A 238 -9.31 16.32 8.14
N SER A 239 -10.34 17.17 8.05
CA SER A 239 -11.64 16.77 7.49
C SER A 239 -11.77 17.06 5.99
N SER A 240 -10.78 17.71 5.39
CA SER A 240 -10.80 18.03 3.96
C SER A 240 -10.59 16.78 3.12
N THR A 241 -11.28 16.72 1.98
CA THR A 241 -11.10 15.69 0.94
C THR A 241 -10.31 16.21 -0.26
N SER A 242 -9.89 17.48 -0.25
CA SER A 242 -9.06 18.08 -1.30
C SER A 242 -7.62 18.24 -0.85
N GLY A 243 -6.76 18.85 -1.69
CA GLY A 243 -5.39 19.21 -1.32
C GLY A 243 -5.26 20.08 -0.05
N ALA A 244 -6.36 20.71 0.42
CA ALA A 244 -6.41 21.37 1.72
C ALA A 244 -6.22 20.42 2.92
N LEU A 245 -6.32 19.10 2.71
CA LEU A 245 -5.88 18.10 3.68
C LEU A 245 -4.39 18.26 3.99
N LEU A 246 -3.58 18.61 2.99
CA LEU A 246 -2.13 18.76 3.11
C LEU A 246 -1.72 20.21 3.36
N ASN A 247 -2.32 21.16 2.65
CA ASN A 247 -1.95 22.56 2.72
C ASN A 247 -3.18 23.45 2.60
N ASN A 248 -3.52 24.11 3.72
CA ASN A 248 -4.64 25.03 3.81
C ASN A 248 -4.20 26.44 4.22
N LEU A 249 -3.21 26.53 5.12
CA LEU A 249 -2.62 27.80 5.54
C LEU A 249 -1.22 27.57 6.15
N ASN A 250 -0.54 28.67 6.48
CA ASN A 250 0.73 28.65 7.22
C ASN A 250 0.48 29.22 8.62
N VAL A 251 0.99 28.54 9.64
CA VAL A 251 0.78 28.90 11.05
C VAL A 251 2.13 29.03 11.76
N ALA A 252 2.21 29.93 12.74
CA ALA A 252 3.43 30.16 13.51
C ALA A 252 3.89 28.87 14.22
N CYS A 253 5.19 28.61 14.22
CA CYS A 253 5.78 27.43 14.85
C CYS A 253 5.59 27.36 16.37
N THR A 254 5.11 28.45 16.99
CA THR A 254 4.75 28.54 18.41
C THR A 254 3.39 27.92 18.73
N SER A 255 2.56 27.62 17.72
CA SER A 255 1.21 27.06 17.90
C SER A 255 1.24 25.58 18.26
N ASP A 256 0.45 25.20 19.25
CA ASP A 256 0.23 23.81 19.64
C ASP A 256 -0.80 23.16 18.71
N LEU A 257 -0.34 22.28 17.81
CA LEU A 257 -1.18 21.59 16.83
C LEU A 257 -0.91 20.09 16.81
N LYS A 258 -1.77 19.35 16.11
CA LYS A 258 -1.61 17.92 15.86
C LYS A 258 -0.92 17.69 14.52
N PHE A 259 -0.66 16.44 14.16
CA PHE A 259 -0.15 16.05 12.86
C PHE A 259 -0.64 14.66 12.48
N TYR A 260 -0.45 14.29 11.21
CA TYR A 260 -0.88 13.00 10.68
C TYR A 260 0.14 11.90 10.98
N CYS A 261 -0.36 10.70 11.27
CA CYS A 261 0.41 9.48 11.48
C CYS A 261 -0.10 8.39 10.54
N ALA A 262 0.81 7.70 9.89
CA ALA A 262 0.52 6.58 8.98
C ALA A 262 1.13 5.29 9.51
N GLU A 263 0.33 4.24 9.55
CA GLU A 263 0.79 2.87 9.76
C GLU A 263 1.69 2.42 8.60
N GLN A 264 2.74 1.66 8.95
CA GLN A 264 3.78 1.20 8.02
C GLN A 264 3.46 -0.12 7.33
#